data_AF-A0A4Q5KYQ5-F1
#
_entry.id   AF-A0A4Q5KYQ5-F1
#
_cell.length_a   1.000
_cell.length_b   1.000
_cell.length_c   1.000
_cell.angle_alpha   90.00
_cell.angle_beta   90.00
_cell.angle_gamma   90.00
#
_symmetry.space_group_name_H-M   'P 1'
#
loop_
_entity.id
_entity.type
_entity.pdbx_description
1 polymer ?
#
loop_
_entity_poly.entity_id
_entity_poly.type
_entity_poly.pdbx_seq_one_letter_code
_entity_poly.pdbx_strand_id
1 'polypeptide(L)'
;MRKTKRRPVSVGEMLKIEFLEPLEITSKTLAEAMGVHRNTVSNLINGGILTAPIAIKLAAALGNTPEFWLNIQHAVDLWDTRNRYQDEAKFVKPLNINFEQQTQD
;
A
#
# COMPACT_ATOMS: atom_id res chain seq x y z
N MET A 1 -10.96 -7.36 -2.09
CA MET A 1 -10.43 -6.54 -3.20
C MET A 1 -10.91 -7.08 -4.53
N ARG A 2 -11.36 -6.21 -5.46
CA ARG A 2 -11.80 -6.61 -6.82
C ARG A 2 -10.59 -7.12 -7.62
N LYS A 3 -10.74 -8.24 -8.34
CA LYS A 3 -9.74 -8.66 -9.34
C LYS A 3 -9.94 -7.78 -10.58
N THR A 4 -9.08 -6.79 -10.78
CA THR A 4 -9.10 -5.93 -11.97
C THR A 4 -8.04 -6.41 -12.97
N LYS A 5 -8.37 -6.37 -14.28
CA LYS A 5 -7.39 -6.65 -15.35
C LYS A 5 -6.27 -5.61 -15.38
N ARG A 6 -6.57 -4.36 -15.04
CA ARG A 6 -5.61 -3.25 -14.98
C ARG A 6 -4.93 -3.20 -13.61
N ARG A 7 -3.63 -2.90 -13.60
CA ARG A 7 -2.86 -2.61 -12.40
C ARG A 7 -3.49 -1.44 -11.62
N PRO A 8 -3.64 -1.54 -10.29
CA PRO A 8 -4.10 -0.44 -9.46
C PRO A 8 -3.18 0.78 -9.57
N VAL A 9 -3.73 1.95 -9.24
CA VAL A 9 -2.96 3.19 -9.09
C VAL A 9 -1.97 3.00 -7.95
N SER A 10 -0.72 3.38 -8.17
CA SER A 10 0.33 3.33 -7.16
C SER A 10 0.21 4.46 -6.14
N VAL A 11 0.87 4.30 -4.99
CA VAL A 11 0.96 5.35 -3.98
C VAL A 11 1.55 6.63 -4.58
N GLY A 12 2.59 6.51 -5.42
CA GLY A 12 3.22 7.65 -6.10
C GLY A 12 2.29 8.39 -7.05
N GLU A 13 1.53 7.65 -7.88
CA GLU A 13 0.55 8.24 -8.80
C GLU A 13 -0.59 8.92 -8.03
N MET A 14 -1.14 8.25 -7.00
CA MET A 14 -2.15 8.84 -6.11
C MET A 14 -1.65 10.13 -5.47
N LEU A 15 -0.45 10.08 -4.89
CA LEU A 15 0.17 11.22 -4.22
C LEU A 15 0.36 12.39 -5.18
N LYS A 16 0.82 12.12 -6.39
CA LYS A 16 1.09 13.16 -7.38
C LYS A 16 -0.20 13.83 -7.87
N ILE A 17 -1.16 13.03 -8.33
CA ILE A 17 -2.35 13.51 -9.05
C ILE A 17 -3.38 14.10 -8.09
N GLU A 18 -3.59 13.49 -6.92
CA GLU A 18 -4.69 13.87 -6.02
C GLU A 18 -4.24 14.83 -4.90
N PHE A 19 -2.93 15.00 -4.69
CA PHE A 19 -2.41 15.84 -3.60
C PHE A 19 -1.37 16.87 -4.05
N LEU A 20 -0.25 16.46 -4.67
CA LEU A 20 0.81 17.41 -5.02
C LEU A 20 0.37 18.44 -6.06
N GLU A 21 -0.28 17.98 -7.14
CA GLU A 21 -0.76 18.86 -8.21
C GLU A 21 -1.90 19.78 -7.74
N PRO A 22 -2.97 19.30 -7.07
CA PRO A 22 -4.07 20.17 -6.63
C PRO A 22 -3.69 21.14 -5.50
N LEU A 23 -2.73 20.78 -4.65
CA LEU A 23 -2.24 21.66 -3.58
C LEU A 23 -1.09 22.57 -4.03
N GLU A 24 -0.61 22.43 -5.27
CA GLU A 24 0.54 23.16 -5.82
C GLU A 24 1.81 23.07 -4.96
N ILE A 25 2.01 21.95 -4.27
CA ILE A 25 3.17 21.74 -3.39
C ILE A 25 4.24 20.86 -4.04
N THR A 26 5.50 21.15 -3.73
CA THR A 26 6.62 20.36 -4.23
C THR A 26 6.88 19.12 -3.38
N SER A 27 7.57 18.13 -3.95
CA SER A 27 8.06 16.97 -3.19
C SER A 27 8.99 17.35 -2.04
N LYS A 28 9.71 18.48 -2.15
CA LYS A 28 10.54 19.03 -1.07
C LYS A 28 9.66 19.52 0.09
N THR A 29 8.64 20.32 -0.22
CA THR A 29 7.69 20.85 0.77
C THR A 29 7.02 19.73 1.55
N LEU A 30 6.56 18.68 0.85
CA LEU A 30 5.96 17.52 1.51
C LEU A 30 6.97 16.76 2.39
N ALA A 31 8.22 16.57 1.92
CA ALA A 31 9.24 15.89 2.69
C ALA A 31 9.58 16.62 4.00
N GLU A 32 9.63 17.95 3.95
CA GLU A 32 9.81 18.82 5.12
C GLU A 32 8.64 18.66 6.11
N ALA A 33 7.39 18.72 5.63
CA ALA A 33 6.21 18.52 6.46
C ALA A 33 6.15 17.13 7.12
N MET A 34 6.57 16.09 6.40
CA MET A 34 6.66 14.72 6.92
C MET A 34 7.83 14.50 7.88
N GLY A 35 8.81 15.43 7.95
CA GLY A 35 10.05 15.23 8.68
C GLY A 35 10.84 14.02 8.16
N VAL A 36 11.03 13.94 6.84
CA VAL A 36 11.80 12.88 6.15
C VAL A 36 12.76 13.47 5.12
N HIS A 37 13.71 12.67 4.65
CA HIS A 37 14.59 13.09 3.57
C HIS A 37 13.80 13.24 2.25
N ARG A 38 14.16 14.23 1.41
CA ARG A 38 13.51 14.47 0.10
C ARG A 38 13.44 13.21 -0.78
N ASN A 39 14.48 12.37 -0.70
CA ASN A 39 14.53 11.11 -1.45
C ASN A 39 13.41 10.14 -1.07
N THR A 40 12.87 10.20 0.15
CA THR A 40 11.74 9.37 0.56
C THR A 40 10.52 9.68 -0.31
N VAL A 41 10.16 10.96 -0.44
CA VAL A 41 9.02 11.38 -1.28
C VAL A 41 9.30 11.13 -2.76
N SER A 42 10.52 11.42 -3.22
CA SER A 42 10.93 11.11 -4.61
C SER A 42 10.82 9.62 -4.92
N ASN A 43 11.24 8.75 -4.00
CA ASN A 43 11.14 7.30 -4.16
C ASN A 43 9.67 6.87 -4.27
N LEU A 44 8.78 7.39 -3.42
CA LEU A 44 7.34 7.09 -3.52
C LEU A 44 6.75 7.50 -4.87
N ILE A 45 7.03 8.71 -5.33
CA ILE A 45 6.55 9.22 -6.63
C ILE A 45 7.03 8.33 -7.79
N ASN A 46 8.24 7.76 -7.69
CA ASN A 46 8.83 6.88 -8.70
C ASN A 46 8.48 5.39 -8.50
N GLY A 47 7.40 5.08 -7.78
CA GLY A 47 6.89 3.71 -7.64
C GLY A 47 7.55 2.89 -6.53
N GLY A 48 8.28 3.53 -5.62
CA GLY A 48 8.84 2.89 -4.44
C GLY A 48 7.78 2.41 -3.46
N ILE A 49 8.16 1.45 -2.62
CA ILE A 49 7.28 0.83 -1.63
C ILE A 49 7.02 1.79 -0.47
N LEU A 50 5.74 1.96 -0.13
CA LEU A 50 5.32 2.63 1.09
C LEU A 50 5.37 1.68 2.29
N THR A 51 6.07 2.07 3.35
CA THR A 51 6.10 1.35 4.63
C THR A 51 5.19 2.01 5.67
N ALA A 52 4.79 1.26 6.71
CA ALA A 52 3.90 1.78 7.76
C ALA A 52 4.40 3.06 8.45
N PRO A 53 5.70 3.21 8.83
CA PRO A 53 6.19 4.46 9.41
C PRO A 53 6.05 5.66 8.46
N ILE A 54 6.24 5.46 7.15
CA ILE A 54 6.08 6.51 6.15
C ILE A 54 4.59 6.83 5.95
N ALA A 55 3.72 5.82 5.96
CA ALA A 55 2.27 6.01 5.89
C ALA A 55 1.73 6.87 7.04
N ILE A 56 2.21 6.65 8.28
CA ILE A 56 1.85 7.47 9.45
C ILE A 56 2.22 8.94 9.24
N LYS A 57 3.45 9.21 8.79
CA LYS A 57 3.93 10.57 8.53
C LYS A 57 3.19 11.24 7.37
N LEU A 58 2.93 10.50 6.31
CA LEU A 58 2.22 10.98 5.12
C LEU A 58 0.77 11.34 5.45
N ALA A 59 0.10 10.48 6.21
CA ALA A 59 -1.25 10.71 6.71
C ALA A 59 -1.34 11.95 7.60
N ALA A 60 -0.39 12.12 8.53
CA ALA A 60 -0.29 13.31 9.38
C ALA A 60 -0.06 14.59 8.56
N ALA A 61 0.75 14.53 7.49
CA ALA A 61 1.05 15.69 6.65
C ALA A 61 -0.12 16.10 5.73
N LEU A 62 -0.94 15.16 5.28
CA LEU A 62 -1.99 15.38 4.27
C LEU A 62 -3.43 15.29 4.81
N GLY A 63 -3.60 15.01 6.11
CA GLY A 63 -4.90 15.02 6.77
C GLY A 63 -5.81 13.83 6.45
N ASN A 64 -5.24 12.64 6.25
CA ASN A 64 -6.00 11.40 6.05
C ASN A 64 -5.48 10.29 6.98
N THR A 65 -5.79 9.02 6.71
CA THR A 65 -5.39 7.91 7.59
C THR A 65 -4.22 7.09 7.01
N PRO A 66 -3.36 6.48 7.85
CA PRO A 66 -2.30 5.60 7.37
C PRO A 66 -2.84 4.42 6.55
N GLU A 67 -4.01 3.90 6.92
CA GLU A 67 -4.68 2.78 6.23
C GLU A 67 -5.07 3.15 4.81
N PHE A 68 -5.46 4.40 4.54
CA PHE A 68 -5.74 4.86 3.17
C PHE A 68 -4.56 4.57 2.26
N TRP A 69 -3.34 4.97 2.67
CA TRP A 69 -2.13 4.77 1.88
C TRP A 69 -1.67 3.31 1.84
N LEU A 70 -1.74 2.61 2.97
CA LEU A 70 -1.35 1.19 3.04
C LEU A 70 -2.27 0.31 2.18
N ASN A 71 -3.56 0.64 2.08
CA ASN A 71 -4.49 -0.09 1.23
C ASN A 71 -4.15 0.07 -0.26
N ILE A 72 -3.64 1.23 -0.68
CA ILE A 72 -3.16 1.45 -2.05
C ILE A 72 -1.92 0.59 -2.33
N GLN A 73 -0.93 0.63 -1.43
CA GLN A 73 0.27 -0.20 -1.54
C GLN A 73 -0.10 -1.68 -1.60
N HIS A 74 -0.97 -2.15 -0.70
CA HIS A 74 -1.40 -3.54 -0.64
C HIS A 74 -2.15 -3.97 -1.91
N ALA A 75 -2.98 -3.10 -2.50
CA ALA A 75 -3.65 -3.41 -3.76
C ALA A 75 -2.65 -3.60 -4.91
N VAL A 76 -1.63 -2.74 -4.98
CA VAL A 76 -0.52 -2.87 -5.95
C VAL A 76 0.26 -4.15 -5.73
N ASP A 77 0.70 -4.40 -4.50
CA ASP A 77 1.50 -5.58 -4.14
C ASP A 77 0.75 -6.86 -4.49
N LEU A 78 -0.54 -6.94 -4.15
CA LEU A 78 -1.37 -8.08 -4.51
C LEU A 78 -1.51 -8.23 -6.02
N TRP A 79 -1.67 -7.15 -6.78
CA TRP A 79 -1.79 -7.24 -8.24
C TRP A 79 -0.48 -7.73 -8.87
N ASP A 80 0.66 -7.16 -8.46
CA ASP A 80 1.99 -7.52 -8.98
C ASP A 80 2.36 -8.96 -8.60
N THR A 81 2.04 -9.37 -7.37
CA THR A 81 2.35 -10.70 -6.82
C THR A 81 1.41 -11.78 -7.34
N ARG A 82 0.13 -11.46 -7.57
CA ARG A 82 -0.87 -12.44 -8.00
C ARG A 82 -0.47 -13.16 -9.28
N ASN A 83 0.11 -12.45 -10.25
CA ASN A 83 0.55 -13.06 -11.51
C ASN A 83 1.69 -14.06 -11.32
N ARG A 84 2.52 -13.88 -10.28
CA ARG A 84 3.66 -14.76 -10.00
C ARG A 84 3.27 -15.97 -9.14
N TYR A 85 2.42 -15.77 -8.14
CA TYR A 85 2.15 -16.79 -7.11
C TYR A 85 0.80 -17.52 -7.29
N GLN A 86 -0.03 -17.13 -8.27
CA GLN A 86 -1.29 -17.85 -8.52
C GLN A 86 -1.07 -19.31 -8.94
N ASP A 87 0.02 -19.61 -9.64
CA ASP A 87 0.31 -20.98 -10.05
C ASP A 87 0.83 -21.82 -8.89
N GLU A 88 1.71 -21.26 -8.06
CA GLU A 88 2.19 -21.93 -6.84
C GLU A 88 1.03 -22.23 -5.87
N ALA A 89 0.09 -21.29 -5.72
CA ALA A 89 -1.08 -21.45 -4.87
C ALA A 89 -1.98 -22.63 -5.26
N LYS A 90 -1.97 -23.10 -6.53
CA LYS A 90 -2.75 -24.27 -6.98
C LYS A 90 -2.29 -25.56 -6.32
N PHE A 91 -1.03 -25.63 -5.88
CA PHE A 91 -0.44 -26.83 -5.29
C PHE A 91 -0.51 -26.82 -3.76
N VAL A 92 -1.00 -25.74 -3.14
CA VAL A 92 -1.17 -25.64 -1.70
C VAL A 92 -2.42 -26.42 -1.29
N LYS A 93 -2.26 -27.43 -0.43
CA LYS A 93 -3.39 -28.18 0.14
C LYS A 93 -4.05 -27.36 1.26
N PRO A 94 -5.37 -27.09 1.20
CA PRO A 94 -6.07 -26.41 2.28
C PRO A 94 -6.13 -27.29 3.53
N LEU A 95 -5.98 -26.69 4.70
CA LEU A 95 -6.16 -27.38 5.97
C LEU A 95 -7.66 -27.46 6.29
N ASN A 96 -8.20 -28.68 6.29
CA ASN A 96 -9.55 -28.94 6.78
C ASN A 96 -9.44 -29.37 8.26
N ILE A 97 -9.49 -28.39 9.17
CA ILE A 97 -9.47 -28.65 10.61
C ILE A 97 -10.91 -28.62 11.13
N ASN A 98 -11.41 -29.76 11.62
CA ASN A 98 -12.70 -29.85 12.31
C ASN A 98 -12.49 -29.53 13.79
N PHE A 99 -13.03 -28.41 14.26
CA PHE A 99 -12.85 -27.94 15.65
C PHE A 99 -13.85 -28.55 16.65
N GLU A 100 -14.57 -29.62 16.31
CA GLU A 100 -15.65 -30.18 17.13
C GLU A 100 -15.22 -31.26 18.15
N GLN A 101 -14.02 -31.17 18.75
CA GLN A 101 -13.61 -32.12 19.82
C GLN A 101 -12.80 -31.49 20.95
N GLN A 102 -13.12 -30.25 21.37
CA GLN A 102 -12.57 -29.67 22.60
C GLN A 102 -13.66 -28.96 23.40
N THR A 103 -14.58 -29.73 23.96
CA THR A 103 -15.39 -29.32 25.13
C THR A 103 -15.85 -30.57 25.86
N GLN A 104 -14.90 -31.26 26.47
CA GLN A 104 -15.18 -32.14 27.60
C GLN A 104 -13.90 -32.27 28.42
N ASP A 105 -13.75 -31.38 29.39
CA ASP A 105 -13.29 -31.65 30.78
C ASP A 105 -13.50 -30.39 31.63
#